data_AF-A0A261RZ43-F1
#
_entry.id   AF-A0A261RZ43-F1
#
_cell.length_a   1.000
_cell.length_b   1.000
_cell.length_c   1.000
_cell.angle_alpha   90.00
_cell.angle_beta   90.00
_cell.angle_gamma   90.00
#
_symmetry.space_group_name_H-M   'P 1'
#
loop_
_entity.id
_entity.type
_entity.pdbx_description
1 polymer ?
#
loop_
_entity_poly.entity_id
_entity_poly.type
_entity_poly.pdbx_seq_one_letter_code
_entity_poly.pdbx_strand_id
1 'polypeptide(L)'
;MTDNTEQKAPRKPRGFAAMGPEFQREIAAQGGRAAHRLGKAHRFNSQEARAAAAKRHAARNEQNGAEAAENAKAEGNAGVPGPAAPEEAEEQEDR
;
A
#
# COMPACT_ATOMS: atom_id res chain seq x y z
N MET A 1 -26.44 34.02 0.04
CA MET A 1 -25.31 33.46 0.80
C MET A 1 -24.04 34.01 0.19
N THR A 2 -23.41 34.99 0.82
CA THR A 2 -22.13 35.55 0.36
C THR A 2 -20.99 34.70 0.89
N ASP A 3 -20.24 34.09 -0.03
CA ASP A 3 -19.02 33.35 0.27
C ASP A 3 -17.93 34.33 0.73
N ASN A 4 -17.77 34.44 2.04
CA ASN A 4 -16.72 35.20 2.69
C ASN A 4 -15.40 34.40 2.66
N THR A 5 -14.88 34.16 1.46
CA THR A 5 -13.51 33.66 1.24
C THR A 5 -12.60 34.83 0.92
N GLU A 6 -12.56 35.82 1.82
CA GLU A 6 -11.62 36.93 1.80
C GLU A 6 -10.20 36.38 2.05
N GLN A 7 -9.46 36.20 0.96
CA GLN A 7 -8.00 36.42 0.82
C GLN A 7 -7.23 36.56 2.15
N LYS A 8 -6.99 35.46 2.87
CA LYS A 8 -6.14 35.48 4.07
C LYS A 8 -4.69 35.61 3.62
N ALA A 9 -4.13 36.82 3.75
CA ALA A 9 -2.74 37.12 3.45
C ALA A 9 -1.78 36.03 4.00
N PRO A 10 -0.76 35.60 3.23
CA PRO A 10 0.12 34.52 3.63
C PRO A 10 0.85 34.89 4.92
N ARG A 11 0.63 34.09 5.97
CA ARG A 11 1.28 34.32 7.27
C ARG A 11 2.74 33.88 7.17
N LYS A 12 3.63 34.69 7.75
CA LYS A 12 5.05 34.33 7.88
C LYS A 12 5.16 32.98 8.62
N PRO A 13 6.02 32.05 8.15
CA PRO A 13 6.22 30.78 8.83
C PRO A 13 6.77 31.02 10.23
N ARG A 14 6.37 30.18 11.19
CA ARG A 14 6.76 30.26 12.60
C ARG A 14 7.01 28.86 13.16
N GLY A 15 7.80 28.78 14.22
CA GLY A 15 8.09 27.52 14.91
C GLY A 15 8.74 26.51 13.97
N PHE A 16 8.25 25.27 13.96
CA PHE A 16 8.78 24.18 13.15
C PHE A 16 8.84 24.52 11.66
N ALA A 17 7.81 25.21 11.14
CA ALA A 17 7.74 25.58 9.72
C ALA A 17 8.72 26.71 9.33
N ALA A 18 9.26 27.46 10.30
CA ALA A 18 10.26 28.50 10.05
C ALA A 18 11.70 27.97 10.07
N MET A 19 11.91 26.73 10.53
CA MET A 19 13.24 26.10 10.60
C MET A 19 13.70 25.65 9.21
N GLY A 20 15.02 25.48 9.04
CA GLY A 20 15.58 24.88 7.83
C GLY A 20 15.20 23.39 7.67
N PRO A 21 15.17 22.86 6.43
CA PRO A 21 14.72 21.50 6.16
C PRO A 21 15.57 20.43 6.86
N GLU A 22 16.88 20.64 6.97
CA GLU A 22 17.77 19.71 7.67
C GLU A 22 17.44 19.62 9.16
N PHE A 23 17.23 20.76 9.80
CA PHE A 23 16.89 20.82 11.22
C PHE A 23 15.50 20.24 11.51
N GLN A 24 14.53 20.48 10.61
CA GLN A 24 13.22 19.85 10.70
C GLN A 24 13.31 18.33 10.60
N ARG A 25 14.10 17.80 9.65
CA ARG A 25 14.34 16.36 9.51
C ARG A 25 14.96 15.76 10.76
N GLU A 26 15.96 16.43 11.33
CA GLU A 26 16.63 15.96 12.54
C GLU A 26 15.66 15.89 13.74
N ILE A 27 14.88 16.94 13.97
CA ILE A 27 13.85 16.96 15.02
C ILE A 27 12.79 15.89 14.78
N ALA A 28 12.29 15.76 13.55
CA ALA A 28 11.30 14.74 13.21
C ALA A 28 11.87 13.33 13.44
N ALA A 29 13.12 13.09 13.05
CA ALA A 29 13.80 11.82 13.26
C ALA A 29 14.01 11.53 14.76
N GLN A 30 14.38 12.54 15.55
CA GLN A 30 14.51 12.40 17.01
C GLN A 30 13.17 12.11 17.67
N GLY A 31 12.10 12.80 17.26
CA GLY A 31 10.74 12.58 17.74
C GLY A 31 10.24 11.17 17.43
N GLY A 32 10.45 10.69 16.21
CA GLY A 32 10.13 9.31 15.82
C GLY A 32 10.88 8.27 16.66
N ARG A 33 12.21 8.43 16.80
CA ARG A 33 13.02 7.53 17.65
C ARG A 33 12.54 7.56 19.11
N ALA A 34 12.20 8.73 19.65
CA ALA A 34 11.69 8.86 21.00
C ALA A 34 10.35 8.14 21.18
N ALA A 35 9.42 8.28 20.24
CA ALA A 35 8.12 7.60 20.29
C ALA A 35 8.26 6.07 20.32
N HIS A 36 9.19 5.51 19.54
CA HIS A 36 9.51 4.09 19.59
C HIS A 36 10.14 3.67 20.92
N ARG A 37 11.10 4.44 21.44
CA ARG A 37 11.73 4.14 22.75
C ARG A 37 10.74 4.19 23.91
N LEU A 38 9.82 5.16 23.88
CA LEU A 38 8.78 5.33 24.89
C LEU A 38 7.62 4.34 24.75
N GLY A 39 7.62 3.49 23.71
CA GLY A 39 6.52 2.55 23.45
C GLY A 39 5.20 3.23 23.02
N LYS A 40 5.24 4.51 22.66
CA LYS A 40 4.09 5.29 22.19
C LYS A 40 3.75 4.94 20.73
N ALA A 41 4.78 4.58 19.96
CA ALA A 41 4.63 4.18 18.55
C ALA A 41 4.24 2.70 18.40
N HIS A 42 3.55 2.39 17.31
CA HIS A 42 3.23 1.02 16.91
C HIS A 42 4.51 0.23 16.60
N ARG A 43 4.54 -1.05 17.00
CA ARG A 43 5.67 -1.95 16.78
C ARG A 43 5.28 -3.00 15.76
N PHE A 44 5.85 -2.89 14.56
CA PHE A 44 5.71 -3.90 13.52
C PHE A 44 6.27 -5.24 14.01
N ASN A 45 5.37 -6.21 14.16
CA ASN A 45 5.72 -7.59 14.45
C ASN A 45 5.30 -8.47 13.26
N SER A 46 6.06 -9.54 13.02
CA SER A 46 5.84 -10.40 11.85
C SER A 46 4.47 -11.09 11.86
N GLN A 47 3.91 -11.33 13.04
CA GLN A 47 2.62 -12.00 13.21
C GLN A 47 1.46 -11.11 12.75
N GLU A 48 1.48 -9.83 13.12
CA GLU A 48 0.52 -8.82 12.71
C GLU A 48 0.63 -8.51 11.22
N ALA A 49 1.86 -8.45 10.68
CA ALA A 49 2.07 -8.30 9.25
C ALA A 49 1.43 -9.47 8.47
N ARG A 50 1.58 -10.71 8.95
CA ARG A 50 0.94 -11.89 8.35
C ARG A 50 -0.58 -11.84 8.47
N ALA A 51 -1.11 -11.46 9.63
CA ALA A 51 -2.56 -11.34 9.84
C ALA A 51 -3.18 -10.27 8.91
N ALA A 52 -2.52 -9.12 8.79
CA ALA A 52 -2.94 -8.05 7.88
C ALA A 52 -2.87 -8.50 6.41
N ALA A 53 -1.80 -9.20 6.02
CA ALA A 53 -1.67 -9.76 4.68
C ALA A 53 -2.77 -10.80 4.40
N ALA A 54 -3.01 -11.73 5.31
CA ALA A 54 -4.06 -12.74 5.18
C ALA A 54 -5.44 -12.09 5.00
N LYS A 55 -5.75 -11.07 5.81
CA LYS A 55 -7.01 -10.31 5.68
C LYS A 55 -7.12 -9.62 4.32
N ARG A 56 -6.03 -9.02 3.83
CA ARG A 56 -6.01 -8.41 2.48
C ARG A 56 -6.23 -9.45 1.38
N HIS A 57 -5.57 -10.61 1.45
CA HIS A 57 -5.71 -11.67 0.45
C HIS A 57 -7.12 -12.27 0.44
N ALA A 58 -7.73 -12.48 1.61
CA ALA A 58 -9.11 -12.92 1.74
C ALA A 58 -10.08 -11.93 1.09
N ALA A 59 -9.98 -10.64 1.46
CA ALA A 59 -10.84 -9.59 0.89
C ALA A 59 -10.69 -9.44 -0.63
N ARG A 60 -9.48 -9.60 -1.16
CA ARG A 60 -9.26 -9.56 -2.60
C ARG A 60 -9.85 -10.78 -3.31
N ASN A 61 -9.83 -11.95 -2.69
CA ASN A 61 -10.45 -13.14 -3.28
C ASN A 61 -11.99 -13.00 -3.36
N GLU A 62 -12.60 -12.37 -2.36
CA GLU A 62 -14.04 -12.04 -2.36
C GLU A 62 -14.38 -11.01 -3.43
N GLN A 63 -13.56 -9.95 -3.59
CA GLN A 63 -13.73 -8.96 -4.64
C GLN A 63 -13.56 -9.56 -6.03
N ASN A 64 -12.48 -10.31 -6.27
CA ASN A 64 -12.25 -10.99 -7.54
C ASN A 64 -13.38 -12.00 -7.85
N GLY A 65 -13.94 -12.67 -6.84
CA GLY A 65 -15.08 -13.58 -7.01
C GLY A 65 -16.37 -12.85 -7.38
N ALA A 66 -16.60 -11.66 -6.81
CA ALA A 66 -17.73 -10.80 -7.15
C ALA A 66 -17.58 -10.15 -8.54
N GLU A 67 -16.39 -9.65 -8.88
CA GLU A 67 -16.07 -9.08 -10.20
C GLU A 67 -16.04 -10.15 -11.29
N ALA A 68 -15.58 -11.37 -11.01
CA ALA A 68 -15.66 -12.50 -11.94
C ALA A 68 -17.12 -12.91 -12.19
N ALA A 69 -18.00 -12.85 -11.18
CA ALA A 69 -19.42 -13.12 -11.34
C ALA A 69 -20.17 -12.00 -12.09
N GLU A 70 -19.72 -10.75 -11.96
CA GLU A 70 -20.24 -9.60 -12.73
C GLU A 70 -19.78 -9.64 -14.19
N ASN A 71 -18.48 -9.83 -14.45
CA ASN A 71 -17.94 -9.95 -15.81
C ASN A 71 -18.45 -11.21 -16.53
N ALA A 72 -18.64 -12.33 -15.83
CA ALA A 72 -19.28 -13.52 -16.41
C ALA A 72 -20.76 -13.31 -16.76
N LYS A 73 -21.43 -12.27 -16.21
CA LYS A 73 -22.78 -11.86 -16.61
C LYS A 73 -22.79 -10.89 -17.79
N ALA A 74 -21.69 -10.19 -18.05
CA ALA A 74 -21.54 -9.26 -19.17
C ALA A 74 -20.98 -9.96 -20.43
N GLU A 75 -20.18 -11.02 -20.27
CA GLU A 75 -19.50 -11.69 -21.38
C GLU A 75 -19.88 -13.18 -21.46
N GLY A 76 -21.04 -13.45 -22.07
CA GLY A 76 -21.37 -14.76 -22.61
C GLY A 76 -20.55 -15.06 -23.87
N ASN A 77 -19.21 -15.15 -23.77
CA ASN A 77 -18.39 -15.77 -24.81
C ASN A 77 -17.14 -16.45 -24.22
N ALA A 78 -16.85 -17.62 -24.78
CA ALA A 78 -15.96 -18.68 -24.32
C ALA A 78 -14.50 -18.27 -24.07
N GLY A 79 -13.87 -18.93 -23.09
CA GLY A 79 -12.41 -18.93 -22.96
C GLY A 79 -11.92 -19.70 -21.73
N VAL A 80 -11.87 -21.04 -21.82
CA VAL A 80 -11.22 -21.90 -20.82
C VAL A 80 -9.72 -21.59 -20.78
N PRO A 81 -9.10 -21.20 -19.65
CA PRO A 81 -7.65 -21.23 -19.54
C PRO A 81 -7.25 -22.65 -19.11
N GLY A 82 -6.75 -23.44 -20.06
CA GLY A 82 -6.11 -24.72 -19.76
C GLY A 82 -4.82 -24.52 -18.95
N PRO A 83 -4.48 -25.40 -18.00
CA PRO A 83 -3.19 -25.36 -17.32
C PRO A 83 -2.09 -25.77 -18.30
N ALA A 84 -1.20 -24.81 -18.62
CA ALA A 84 0.04 -25.09 -19.35
C ALA A 84 0.97 -25.93 -18.45
N ALA A 85 1.08 -27.22 -18.75
CA ALA A 85 2.14 -28.08 -18.23
C ALA A 85 3.49 -27.62 -18.79
N PRO A 86 4.58 -27.54 -18.00
CA PRO A 86 5.90 -27.35 -18.56
C PRO A 86 6.36 -28.64 -19.25
N GLU A 87 6.42 -28.59 -20.57
CA GLU A 87 6.95 -29.62 -21.45
C GLU A 87 8.48 -29.73 -21.27
N GLU A 88 8.95 -30.94 -21.49
CA GLU A 88 10.22 -31.51 -21.08
C GLU A 88 11.36 -30.99 -21.95
N ALA A 89 12.45 -30.51 -21.33
CA ALA A 89 13.67 -30.14 -22.03
C ALA A 89 14.56 -31.38 -22.16
N GLU A 90 14.52 -32.01 -23.33
CA GLU A 90 15.42 -33.09 -23.73
C GLU A 90 16.87 -32.60 -23.75
N GLU A 91 17.71 -33.23 -22.93
CA GLU A 91 19.16 -33.05 -22.89
C GLU A 91 19.79 -33.91 -24.00
N GLN A 92 20.30 -33.26 -25.05
CA GLN A 92 21.05 -33.91 -26.13
C GLN A 92 22.50 -34.11 -25.67
N GLU A 93 22.89 -35.35 -25.41
CA GLU A 93 24.28 -35.75 -25.20
C GLU A 93 25.05 -35.73 -26.54
N ASP A 94 26.08 -34.87 -26.61
CA ASP A 94 27.08 -34.81 -27.68
C ASP A 94 27.85 -36.15 -27.77
N ARG A 95 28.02 -36.65 -29.01
CA ARG A 95 28.99 -37.69 -29.37
C ARG A 95 30.19 -37.08 -30.08
#